data_AF-A0AAN8FKC7-F1
#
_entry.id   AF-A0AAN8FKC7-F1
#
_cell.length_a   1.000
_cell.length_b   1.000
_cell.length_c   1.000
_cell.angle_alpha   90.00
_cell.angle_beta   90.00
_cell.angle_gamma   90.00
#
_symmetry.space_group_name_H-M   'P 1'
#
loop_
_entity.id
_entity.type
_entity.pdbx_description
1 polymer ?
#
loop_
_entity_poly.entity_id
_entity_poly.type
_entity_poly.pdbx_seq_one_letter_code
_entity_poly.pdbx_strand_id
1 'polypeptide(L)'
;MEIPGAAHHLDLRTPNTCDPNTVKNARFQIVGILDCWIHGSCGGSVPKLTDLPPLSIPDSSDCKDVNFGYPWGQSVSGSTLTTTAGFAMLVLLLRSFLFF
;
A
#
# COMPACT_ATOMS: atom_id res chain seq x y z
N MET A 1 11.83 10.90 12.65
CA MET A 1 11.66 9.49 12.24
C MET A 1 12.84 9.17 11.35
N GLU A 2 13.54 8.07 11.62
CA GLU A 2 14.61 7.57 10.76
C GLU A 2 14.08 6.45 9.87
N ILE A 3 14.53 6.38 8.62
CA ILE A 3 14.19 5.29 7.69
C ILE A 3 15.39 4.34 7.68
N PRO A 4 15.29 3.11 8.22
CA PRO A 4 16.41 2.19 8.23
C PRO A 4 16.90 1.89 6.81
N GLY A 5 18.22 1.81 6.62
CA GLY A 5 18.83 1.60 5.29
C GLY A 5 18.81 2.85 4.40
N ALA A 6 18.30 3.99 4.87
CA ALA A 6 18.41 5.27 4.19
C ALA A 6 19.60 6.08 4.72
N ALA A 7 20.44 6.55 3.79
CA ALA A 7 21.34 7.66 4.07
C ALA A 7 20.56 8.99 4.08
N HIS A 8 21.28 10.11 4.20
CA HIS A 8 20.68 11.44 4.21
C HIS A 8 19.77 11.65 2.97
N HIS A 9 18.48 11.90 3.22
CA HIS A 9 17.41 12.20 2.25
C HIS A 9 17.25 11.23 1.07
N LEU A 10 17.53 9.92 1.27
CA LEU A 10 17.37 8.92 0.21
C LEU A 10 15.91 8.83 -0.31
N ASP A 11 14.93 9.09 0.54
CA ASP A 11 13.50 9.13 0.22
C ASP A 11 13.15 10.14 -0.88
N LEU A 12 13.92 11.23 -1.02
CA LEU A 12 13.71 12.27 -2.05
C LEU A 12 14.41 11.97 -3.39
N ARG A 13 15.29 10.97 -3.45
CA ARG A 13 16.00 10.61 -4.68
C ARG A 13 15.10 9.85 -5.65
N THR A 14 15.49 9.83 -6.92
CA THR A 14 14.88 8.97 -7.93
C THR A 14 14.86 7.52 -7.42
N PRO A 15 13.71 6.83 -7.51
CA PRO A 15 13.61 5.44 -7.09
C PRO A 15 14.57 4.54 -7.85
N ASN A 16 15.11 3.53 -7.18
CA ASN A 16 16.09 2.61 -7.73
C ASN A 16 15.71 1.15 -7.42
N THR A 17 16.09 0.22 -8.30
CA THR A 17 15.83 -1.22 -8.12
C THR A 17 16.42 -1.75 -6.81
N CYS A 18 17.56 -1.20 -6.38
CA CYS A 18 18.27 -1.55 -5.16
C CYS A 18 17.77 -0.84 -3.90
N ASP A 19 16.74 -0.01 -4.00
CA ASP A 19 16.19 0.65 -2.82
C ASP A 19 15.69 -0.40 -1.81
N PRO A 20 16.05 -0.27 -0.52
CA PRO A 20 15.52 -1.09 0.55
C PRO A 20 13.99 -1.02 0.61
N ASN A 21 13.37 -2.09 1.09
CA ASN A 21 11.91 -2.15 1.27
C ASN A 21 11.38 -1.03 2.20
N THR A 22 12.15 -0.63 3.21
CA THR A 22 11.85 0.48 4.13
C THR A 22 11.71 1.80 3.41
N VAL A 23 12.60 2.10 2.44
CA VAL A 23 12.56 3.33 1.63
C VAL A 23 11.35 3.31 0.69
N LYS A 24 11.12 2.17 0.02
CA LYS A 24 9.95 1.99 -0.87
C LYS A 24 8.64 2.19 -0.11
N ASN A 25 8.54 1.63 1.09
CA ASN A 25 7.36 1.77 1.95
C ASN A 25 7.21 3.21 2.48
N ALA A 26 8.29 3.85 2.95
CA ALA A 26 8.24 5.23 3.41
C ALA A 26 7.74 6.18 2.31
N ARG A 27 8.26 6.07 1.08
CA ARG A 27 7.79 6.84 -0.07
C ARG A 27 6.31 6.59 -0.36
N PHE A 28 5.87 5.33 -0.30
CA PHE A 28 4.46 4.98 -0.50
C PHE A 28 3.56 5.66 0.54
N GLN A 29 3.93 5.64 1.83
CA GLN A 29 3.19 6.32 2.89
C GLN A 29 3.18 7.84 2.69
N ILE A 30 4.33 8.46 2.38
CA ILE A 30 4.44 9.91 2.13
C ILE A 30 3.54 10.34 0.98
N VAL A 31 3.56 9.62 -0.15
CA VAL A 31 2.69 9.92 -1.29
C VAL A 31 1.21 9.81 -0.90
N GLY A 32 0.83 8.82 -0.09
CA GLY A 32 -0.54 8.71 0.40
C GLY A 32 -0.98 9.89 1.27
N ILE A 33 -0.09 10.42 2.12
CA ILE A 33 -0.35 11.62 2.92
C ILE A 33 -0.51 12.84 2.02
N LEU A 34 0.40 13.02 1.05
CA LEU A 34 0.37 14.14 0.11
C LEU A 34 -0.89 14.11 -0.76
N ASP A 35 -1.28 12.95 -1.27
CA ASP A 35 -2.51 12.79 -2.05
C ASP A 35 -3.74 13.20 -1.22
N CYS A 36 -3.81 12.76 0.03
CA CYS A 36 -4.85 13.19 0.97
C CYS A 36 -4.84 14.72 1.18
N TRP A 37 -3.68 15.36 1.33
CA TRP A 37 -3.59 16.82 1.49
C TRP A 37 -4.07 17.59 0.25
N ILE A 38 -3.76 17.08 -0.94
CA ILE A 38 -4.10 17.74 -2.21
C ILE A 38 -5.60 17.57 -2.52
N HIS A 39 -6.13 16.37 -2.32
CA HIS A 39 -7.50 16.02 -2.75
C HIS A 39 -8.53 16.03 -1.63
N GLY A 40 -8.14 16.15 -0.37
CA GLY A 40 -9.04 16.10 0.78
C GLY A 40 -9.70 14.73 1.01
N SER A 41 -9.25 13.69 0.32
CA SER A 41 -9.82 12.33 0.28
C SER A 41 -9.47 11.47 1.51
N CYS A 42 -9.17 12.09 2.65
CA CYS A 42 -8.56 11.43 3.81
C CYS A 42 -9.52 10.60 4.68
N GLY A 43 -10.78 10.40 4.27
CA GLY A 43 -11.77 9.65 5.06
C GLY A 43 -12.04 10.22 6.46
N GLY A 44 -11.82 11.52 6.65
CA GLY A 44 -12.05 12.24 7.92
C GLY A 44 -10.80 12.58 8.73
N SER A 45 -9.64 11.97 8.45
CA SER A 45 -8.38 12.34 9.12
C SER A 45 -7.15 12.07 8.27
N VAL A 46 -6.16 12.95 8.31
CA VAL A 46 -4.89 12.76 7.60
C VAL A 46 -4.21 11.48 8.08
N PRO A 47 -3.85 10.55 7.18
CA PRO A 47 -3.09 9.35 7.53
C PRO A 47 -1.79 9.73 8.24
N LYS A 48 -1.44 9.00 9.29
CA LYS A 48 -0.15 9.13 9.97
C LYS A 48 0.81 8.07 9.46
N LEU A 49 2.09 8.37 9.53
CA LEU A 49 3.13 7.37 9.26
C LEU A 49 2.99 6.21 10.24
N THR A 50 2.96 4.99 9.71
CA THR A 50 2.99 3.74 10.46
C THR A 50 4.39 3.18 10.49
N ASP A 51 4.60 2.17 11.34
CA ASP A 51 5.88 1.46 11.41
C ASP A 51 6.31 0.94 10.05
N LEU A 52 7.61 1.08 9.78
CA LEU A 52 8.23 0.59 8.56
C LEU A 52 8.42 -0.94 8.66
N PRO A 53 8.39 -1.66 7.52
CA PRO A 53 8.72 -3.07 7.53
C PRO A 53 10.16 -3.30 8.02
N PRO A 54 10.48 -4.51 8.52
CA PRO A 54 11.86 -4.88 8.82
C PRO A 54 12.76 -4.66 7.60
N LEU A 55 13.98 -4.15 7.83
CA LEU A 55 14.92 -3.83 6.77
C LEU A 55 15.26 -5.06 5.91
N SER A 56 15.05 -4.94 4.61
CA SER A 56 15.46 -5.89 3.59
C SER A 56 16.07 -5.13 2.42
N ILE A 57 17.31 -5.50 2.08
CA ILE A 57 18.09 -4.90 1.00
C ILE A 57 18.07 -5.88 -0.18
N PRO A 58 17.71 -5.45 -1.41
CA PRO A 58 17.75 -6.31 -2.58
C PRO A 58 19.18 -6.77 -2.91
N ASP A 59 19.36 -8.07 -3.16
CA ASP A 59 20.64 -8.66 -3.60
C ASP A 59 20.89 -8.47 -5.11
N SER A 60 20.78 -7.23 -5.60
CA SER A 60 21.01 -6.90 -7.01
C SER A 60 22.27 -6.06 -7.15
N SER A 61 23.18 -6.48 -8.03
CA SER A 61 24.33 -5.67 -8.46
C SER A 61 24.00 -4.74 -9.63
N ASP A 62 22.87 -4.96 -10.32
CA ASP A 62 22.37 -4.11 -11.41
C ASP A 62 21.34 -3.12 -10.86
N CYS A 63 21.84 -2.05 -10.24
CA CYS A 63 21.05 -0.97 -9.67
C CYS A 63 20.72 0.07 -10.73
N LYS A 64 19.44 0.26 -11.02
CA LYS A 64 18.97 1.22 -12.03
C LYS A 64 17.75 1.98 -11.56
N ASP A 65 17.60 3.18 -12.10
CA ASP A 65 16.48 4.03 -11.78
C ASP A 65 15.16 3.42 -12.28
N VAL A 66 14.15 3.55 -11.45
CA VAL A 66 12.79 3.06 -11.68
C VAL A 66 11.90 4.27 -11.99
N ASN A 67 11.93 4.65 -13.27
CA ASN A 67 11.09 5.72 -13.78
C ASN A 67 9.61 5.29 -13.81
N PHE A 68 8.72 6.17 -13.35
CA PHE A 68 7.26 5.98 -13.36
C PHE A 68 6.76 4.70 -12.64
N GLY A 69 7.57 4.11 -11.75
CA GLY A 69 7.25 2.82 -11.14
C GLY A 69 6.41 2.86 -9.87
N TYR A 70 5.79 3.98 -9.50
CA TYR A 70 4.85 4.02 -8.37
C TYR A 70 3.76 2.94 -8.58
N PRO A 71 3.42 2.11 -7.57
CA PRO A 71 3.73 2.21 -6.14
C PRO A 71 4.96 1.43 -5.65
N TRP A 72 5.90 1.07 -6.54
CA TRP A 72 7.14 0.33 -6.21
C TRP A 72 6.90 -0.97 -5.43
N GLY A 73 5.85 -1.71 -5.82
CA GLY A 73 5.47 -2.99 -5.22
C GLY A 73 4.76 -2.87 -3.86
N GLN A 74 4.31 -1.67 -3.48
CA GLN A 74 3.48 -1.46 -2.29
C GLN A 74 1.99 -1.47 -2.67
N SER A 75 1.15 -1.95 -1.75
CA SER A 75 -0.31 -1.92 -1.90
C SER A 75 -0.95 -1.73 -0.53
N VAL A 76 -2.11 -1.07 -0.50
CA VAL A 76 -2.98 -1.13 0.67
C VAL A 76 -3.63 -2.50 0.73
N SER A 77 -3.55 -3.18 1.89
CA SER A 77 -4.34 -4.39 2.12
C SER A 77 -5.81 -3.98 2.17
N GLY A 78 -6.51 -4.09 1.04
CA GLY A 78 -7.95 -3.99 1.01
C GLY A 78 -8.54 -5.17 1.78
N SER A 79 -9.41 -4.90 2.76
CA SER A 79 -10.27 -5.94 3.33
C SER A 79 -11.09 -6.55 2.21
N THR A 80 -10.67 -7.71 1.72
CA THR A 80 -11.49 -8.54 0.84
C THR A 80 -12.69 -9.00 1.66
N LEU A 81 -13.77 -8.22 1.66
CA LEU A 81 -15.05 -8.68 2.16
C LEU A 81 -15.51 -9.78 1.20
N THR A 82 -15.14 -11.03 1.49
CA THR A 82 -15.65 -12.19 0.79
C THR A 82 -17.16 -12.23 0.98
N THR A 83 -17.90 -11.75 -0.01
CA THR A 83 -19.36 -11.74 -0.11
C THR A 83 -19.96 -13.14 -0.28
N THR A 84 -19.31 -14.19 0.23
CA THR A 84 -19.82 -15.56 0.19
C THR A 84 -21.02 -15.74 1.13
N ALA A 85 -21.07 -15.01 2.25
CA ALA A 85 -22.21 -15.04 3.17
C ALA A 85 -23.50 -14.43 2.57
N GLY A 86 -23.37 -13.37 1.76
CA GLY A 86 -24.52 -12.70 1.14
C GLY A 86 -25.21 -13.55 0.06
N PHE A 87 -24.42 -14.26 -0.74
CA PHE A 87 -24.95 -15.14 -1.79
C PHE A 87 -25.67 -16.37 -1.20
N ALA A 88 -25.11 -16.96 -0.13
CA ALA A 88 -25.74 -18.09 0.56
C ALA A 88 -27.10 -17.69 1.17
N MET A 89 -27.21 -16.51 1.79
CA MET A 89 -28.49 -16.00 2.32
C MET A 89 -29.50 -15.70 1.21
N LEU A 90 -29.08 -15.11 0.08
CA LEU A 90 -29.97 -14.86 -1.05
C LEU A 90 -30.51 -16.18 -1.66
N VAL A 91 -29.66 -17.20 -1.81
CA VAL A 91 -30.05 -18.52 -2.32
C VAL A 91 -31.01 -19.23 -1.36
N LEU A 92 -30.77 -19.14 -0.04
CA LEU A 92 -31.68 -19.70 0.96
C LEU A 92 -33.04 -18.98 0.97
N LEU A 93 -33.05 -17.66 0.84
CA LEU A 93 -34.28 -16.87 0.75
C LEU A 93 -35.06 -17.18 -0.54
N LEU A 94 -34.40 -17.21 -1.70
CA LEU A 94 -35.02 -17.58 -2.98
C LEU A 94 -35.60 -18.99 -2.95
N ARG A 95 -34.91 -19.95 -2.31
CA ARG A 95 -35.44 -21.31 -2.15
C ARG A 95 -36.69 -21.35 -1.27
N SER A 96 -36.78 -20.52 -0.23
CA SER A 96 -37.97 -20.41 0.60
C SER A 96 -39.17 -19.77 -0.13
N PHE A 97 -38.92 -18.87 -1.08
CA PHE A 97 -39.99 -18.22 -1.87
C PHE A 97 -40.46 -19.04 -3.08
N LEU A 98 -39.61 -19.92 -3.64
CA LEU A 98 -39.95 -20.72 -4.84
C LEU A 98 -40.58 -22.09 -4.52
N PHE A 99 -40.60 -22.50 -3.25
CA PHE A 99 -41.15 -23.80 -2.80
C PHE A 99 -42.37 -23.65 -1.87
N PHE A 100 -43.10 -22.53 -1.97
CA PHE A 100 -44.46 -22.38 -1.46
C PHE A 100 -45.47 -22.36 -2.60
#